data_AF-A0A1L9R619-F1
#
_entry.id   AF-A0A1L9R619-F1
#
_cell.length_a   1.000
_cell.length_b   1.000
_cell.length_c   1.000
_cell.angle_alpha   90.00
_cell.angle_beta   90.00
_cell.angle_gamma   90.00
#
_symmetry.space_group_name_H-M   'P 1'
#
loop_
_entity.id
_entity.type
_entity.pdbx_description
1 polymer ?
#
loop_
_entity_poly.entity_id
_entity_poly.type
_entity_poly.pdbx_seq_one_letter_code
_entity_poly.pdbx_strand_id
1 'polypeptide(L)'
;MSARIFLIRHGETDWSLGGKHTSYSDIPLSKAGEKQVEDTRNLVIGEGKLIDPRTISRIYVSAKQRTRRTVEILGLGVHNHQHFYDRATQSTQTTAIAPTKGQVAEATIQVTPWLQEWDYGEYEGMTISDVHRVRNQQGLDKDRQWSIWEDGCPGGESPQQVSDRLDNLIHEIRSVIESTAASWPGGQVVAHAAEEPRDVVCIGHGHILAGLALRWAGQPLRNGMRLLMEPGGVAVLGFEHDDLKQPAILLGRRLLR
;
A
#
# COMPACT_ATOMS: atom_id res chain seq x y z
N MET A 1 0.80 -7.84 -21.17
CA MET A 1 0.01 -7.93 -19.91
C MET A 1 -0.07 -6.52 -19.36
N SER A 2 -1.28 -6.01 -19.07
CA SER A 2 -1.43 -4.68 -18.46
C SER A 2 -0.64 -4.54 -17.15
N ALA A 3 -0.31 -3.29 -16.82
CA ALA A 3 0.24 -2.88 -15.54
C ALA A 3 -0.66 -3.34 -14.39
N ARG A 4 -0.01 -3.76 -13.30
CA ARG A 4 -0.64 -4.22 -12.06
C ARG A 4 -0.18 -3.36 -10.90
N ILE A 5 -1.05 -3.21 -9.91
CA ILE A 5 -0.71 -2.56 -8.65
C ILE A 5 -0.89 -3.57 -7.53
N PHE A 6 0.19 -3.93 -6.87
CA PHE A 6 0.18 -4.85 -5.75
C PHE A 6 0.09 -4.09 -4.45
N LEU A 7 -0.92 -4.38 -3.63
CA LEU A 7 -1.02 -3.85 -2.27
C LEU A 7 -0.53 -4.91 -1.30
N ILE A 8 0.43 -4.57 -0.44
CA ILE A 8 0.99 -5.51 0.54
C ILE A 8 0.88 -4.89 1.93
N ARG A 9 0.16 -5.57 2.84
CA ARG A 9 0.12 -5.15 4.25
C ARG A 9 1.42 -5.58 4.92
N HIS A 10 1.97 -4.73 5.78
CA HIS A 10 3.06 -5.16 6.66
C HIS A 10 2.70 -6.45 7.44
N GLY A 11 3.72 -7.21 7.84
CA GLY A 11 3.53 -8.38 8.71
C GLY A 11 2.98 -8.03 10.09
N GLU A 12 2.59 -9.03 10.86
CA GLU A 12 2.08 -8.82 12.22
C GLU A 12 3.04 -8.01 13.14
N THR A 13 2.46 -7.17 13.99
CA THR A 13 3.09 -6.52 15.15
C THR A 13 2.36 -6.92 16.43
N ASP A 14 2.97 -6.69 17.60
CA ASP A 14 2.32 -6.95 18.89
C ASP A 14 0.99 -6.20 19.05
N TRP A 15 0.84 -5.04 18.42
CA TRP A 15 -0.41 -4.28 18.44
C TRP A 15 -1.44 -4.79 17.43
N SER A 16 -1.03 -5.19 16.22
CA SER A 16 -1.99 -5.75 15.27
C SER A 16 -2.57 -7.08 15.75
N LEU A 17 -1.75 -7.90 16.42
CA LEU A 17 -2.21 -9.14 17.08
C LEU A 17 -3.27 -8.83 18.15
N GLY A 18 -3.05 -7.77 18.94
CA GLY A 18 -3.99 -7.30 19.95
C GLY A 18 -5.19 -6.52 19.41
N GLY A 19 -5.35 -6.39 18.08
CA GLY A 19 -6.43 -5.62 17.47
C GLY A 19 -6.39 -4.12 17.80
N LYS A 20 -5.21 -3.59 18.14
CA LYS A 20 -5.01 -2.18 18.47
C LYS A 20 -4.79 -1.35 17.21
N HIS A 21 -5.45 -0.21 17.17
CA HIS A 21 -5.22 0.81 16.15
C HIS A 21 -3.76 1.30 16.23
N THR A 22 -3.01 1.12 15.14
CA THR A 22 -1.57 1.44 15.09
C THR A 22 -1.28 2.34 13.90
N SER A 23 -1.24 3.65 14.12
CA SER A 23 -0.93 4.63 13.09
C SER A 23 0.49 5.14 13.25
N TYR A 24 0.65 6.22 14.01
CA TYR A 24 1.90 6.94 14.13
C TYR A 24 2.88 6.26 15.09
N SER A 25 2.39 5.41 16.00
CA SER A 25 3.25 4.55 16.83
C SER A 25 4.10 3.66 15.93
N ASP A 26 5.42 3.74 16.09
CA ASP A 26 6.35 3.00 15.24
C ASP A 26 6.67 1.65 15.88
N ILE A 27 5.68 0.76 15.90
CA ILE A 27 5.82 -0.60 16.44
C ILE A 27 6.52 -1.50 15.41
N PRO A 28 7.57 -2.26 15.79
CA PRO A 28 8.25 -3.19 14.89
C PRO A 28 7.39 -4.43 14.59
N LEU A 29 7.81 -5.21 13.59
CA LEU A 29 7.24 -6.53 13.35
C LEU A 29 7.53 -7.46 14.55
N SER A 30 6.58 -8.34 14.87
CA SER A 30 6.85 -9.47 15.75
C SER A 30 7.69 -10.52 15.00
N LYS A 31 8.31 -11.46 15.72
CA LYS A 31 9.02 -12.58 15.06
C LYS A 31 8.08 -13.42 14.18
N ALA A 32 6.84 -13.59 14.62
CA ALA A 32 5.81 -14.28 13.83
C ALA A 32 5.44 -13.45 12.58
N GLY A 33 5.36 -12.13 12.72
CA GLY A 33 5.15 -11.21 11.60
C GLY A 33 6.27 -11.23 10.56
N GLU A 34 7.53 -11.30 10.98
CA GLU A 34 8.65 -11.47 10.03
C GLU A 34 8.53 -12.80 9.27
N LYS A 35 8.28 -13.91 9.98
CA LYS A 35 8.09 -15.22 9.38
C LYS A 35 6.91 -15.27 8.40
N GLN A 36 5.81 -14.59 8.73
CA GLN A 36 4.65 -14.45 7.86
C GLN A 36 5.00 -13.75 6.54
N VAL A 37 5.82 -12.70 6.58
CA VAL A 37 6.27 -12.01 5.37
C VAL A 37 7.24 -12.87 4.57
N GLU A 38 8.11 -13.65 5.22
CA GLU A 38 8.98 -14.64 4.54
C GLU A 38 8.16 -15.69 3.78
N ASP A 39 7.11 -16.22 4.41
CA ASP A 39 6.22 -17.20 3.79
C ASP A 39 5.47 -16.61 2.61
N THR A 40 4.99 -15.37 2.75
CA THR A 40 4.38 -14.61 1.67
C THR A 40 5.34 -14.48 0.49
N ARG A 41 6.58 -14.04 0.73
CA ARG A 41 7.62 -13.95 -0.31
C ARG A 41 7.80 -15.27 -1.02
N ASN A 42 8.01 -16.35 -0.27
CA ASN A 42 8.29 -17.67 -0.83
C ASN A 42 7.13 -18.16 -1.70
N LEU A 43 5.89 -17.78 -1.38
CA LEU A 43 4.71 -18.16 -2.15
C LEU A 43 4.52 -17.29 -3.42
N VAL A 44 4.65 -15.97 -3.32
CA VAL A 44 4.15 -15.06 -4.37
C VAL A 44 5.22 -14.28 -5.13
N ILE A 45 6.47 -14.24 -4.63
CA ILE A 45 7.56 -13.46 -5.23
C ILE A 45 8.57 -14.38 -5.92
N GLY A 46 8.89 -14.06 -7.18
CA GLY A 46 9.91 -14.73 -7.99
C GLY A 46 9.54 -14.81 -9.47
N GLU A 47 10.48 -15.28 -10.29
CA GLU A 47 10.24 -15.53 -11.72
C GLU A 47 9.04 -16.48 -11.91
N GLY A 48 8.10 -16.07 -12.76
CA GLY A 48 6.88 -16.85 -13.06
C GLY A 48 5.81 -16.83 -11.96
N LYS A 49 6.05 -16.19 -10.81
CA LYS A 49 5.06 -16.07 -9.73
C LYS A 49 4.18 -14.82 -9.90
N LEU A 50 3.28 -14.61 -8.93
CA LEU A 50 2.32 -13.51 -8.94
C LEU A 50 3.01 -12.13 -9.08
N ILE A 51 4.09 -11.94 -8.32
CA ILE A 51 4.95 -10.75 -8.34
C ILE A 51 6.32 -11.17 -8.86
N ASP A 52 6.63 -10.74 -10.08
CA ASP A 52 7.96 -10.90 -10.66
C ASP A 52 8.72 -9.58 -10.47
N PRO A 53 9.80 -9.54 -9.67
CA PRO A 53 10.56 -8.33 -9.42
C PRO A 53 11.03 -7.61 -10.69
N ARG A 54 11.29 -8.34 -11.77
CA ARG A 54 11.74 -7.75 -13.06
C ARG A 54 10.69 -6.88 -13.73
N THR A 55 9.42 -7.03 -13.33
CA THR A 55 8.31 -6.27 -13.90
C THR A 55 7.96 -5.02 -13.10
N ILE A 56 8.62 -4.77 -11.96
CA ILE A 56 8.29 -3.67 -11.06
C ILE A 56 8.98 -2.38 -11.54
N SER A 57 8.19 -1.36 -11.86
CA SER A 57 8.68 -0.01 -12.17
C SER A 57 8.84 0.85 -10.93
N ARG A 58 7.94 0.69 -9.94
CA ARG A 58 7.91 1.54 -8.75
C ARG A 58 7.41 0.81 -7.51
N ILE A 59 7.99 1.13 -6.37
CA ILE A 59 7.60 0.66 -5.04
C ILE A 59 7.32 1.88 -4.17
N TYR A 60 6.11 2.00 -3.63
CA TYR A 60 5.74 2.98 -2.62
C TYR A 60 5.67 2.30 -1.26
N VAL A 61 6.25 2.92 -0.24
CA VAL A 61 6.27 2.37 1.12
C VAL A 61 5.99 3.44 2.15
N SER A 62 5.26 3.12 3.22
CA SER A 62 5.15 4.03 4.36
C SER A 62 6.49 4.18 5.10
N ALA A 63 6.68 5.30 5.79
CA ALA A 63 7.90 5.55 6.57
C ALA A 63 8.05 4.68 7.84
N LYS A 64 7.03 3.90 8.23
CA LYS A 64 7.09 3.08 9.46
C LYS A 64 8.10 1.95 9.34
N GLN A 65 8.76 1.62 10.45
CA GLN A 65 9.78 0.56 10.46
C GLN A 65 9.21 -0.80 10.05
N ARG A 66 7.96 -1.10 10.45
CA ARG A 66 7.25 -2.34 10.06
C ARG A 66 7.05 -2.49 8.56
N THR A 67 6.77 -1.40 7.85
CA THR A 67 6.62 -1.42 6.39
C THR A 67 7.97 -1.52 5.69
N ARG A 68 8.99 -0.79 6.17
CA ARG A 68 10.37 -0.89 5.65
C ARG A 68 10.94 -2.31 5.82
N ARG A 69 10.80 -2.89 7.02
CA ARG A 69 11.21 -4.26 7.31
C ARG A 69 10.49 -5.29 6.45
N THR A 70 9.20 -5.06 6.18
CA THR A 70 8.45 -5.91 5.24
C THR A 70 9.08 -5.88 3.85
N VAL A 71 9.42 -4.69 3.31
CA VAL A 71 10.09 -4.57 2.00
C VAL A 71 11.43 -5.30 1.98
N GLU A 72 12.22 -5.21 3.05
CA GLU A 72 13.50 -5.93 3.18
C GLU A 72 13.29 -7.45 3.10
N ILE A 73 12.36 -7.98 3.89
CA ILE A 73 12.09 -9.41 3.95
C ILE A 73 11.59 -9.93 2.60
N LEU A 74 10.66 -9.21 1.95
CA LEU A 74 10.12 -9.57 0.64
C LEU A 74 11.19 -9.65 -0.44
N GLY A 75 12.33 -8.96 -0.25
CA GLY A 75 13.46 -9.09 -1.16
C GLY A 75 13.10 -8.70 -2.59
N LEU A 76 12.28 -7.65 -2.78
CA LEU A 76 11.87 -7.18 -4.10
C LEU A 76 13.02 -6.63 -4.97
N GLY A 77 14.26 -6.68 -4.46
CA GLY A 77 15.45 -6.98 -5.24
C GLY A 77 15.68 -6.11 -6.46
N VAL A 78 15.42 -4.80 -6.35
CA VAL A 78 15.49 -3.94 -7.53
C VAL A 78 16.91 -3.75 -8.05
N HIS A 79 17.92 -3.97 -7.20
CA HIS A 79 19.29 -4.37 -7.53
C HIS A 79 19.85 -5.12 -6.30
N ASN A 80 21.13 -5.52 -6.26
CA ASN A 80 21.77 -6.22 -5.11
C ASN A 80 21.60 -5.52 -3.73
N HIS A 81 21.01 -4.33 -3.69
CA HIS A 81 20.76 -3.47 -2.53
C HIS A 81 19.36 -2.85 -2.59
N GLN A 82 18.79 -2.46 -1.45
CA GLN A 82 17.55 -1.68 -1.39
C GLN A 82 17.84 -0.21 -1.11
N HIS A 83 17.40 0.66 -2.00
CA HIS A 83 17.55 2.11 -1.88
C HIS A 83 16.20 2.75 -1.57
N PHE A 84 16.05 3.27 -0.37
CA PHE A 84 14.87 3.99 0.08
C PHE A 84 15.08 5.48 -0.15
N TYR A 85 14.35 6.06 -1.09
CA TYR A 85 14.29 7.51 -1.24
C TYR A 85 13.13 8.06 -0.42
N ASP A 86 13.44 8.83 0.61
CA ASP A 86 12.45 9.50 1.44
C ASP A 86 12.00 10.80 0.79
N ARG A 87 10.75 10.84 0.37
CA ARG A 87 10.18 11.98 -0.35
C ARG A 87 9.98 13.21 0.53
N ALA A 88 9.82 13.03 1.84
CA ALA A 88 9.61 14.13 2.76
C ALA A 88 10.95 14.81 3.11
N THR A 89 12.00 14.02 3.34
CA THR A 89 13.33 14.56 3.68
C THR A 89 14.25 14.72 2.48
N GLN A 90 13.82 14.26 1.30
CA GLN A 90 14.61 14.21 0.05
C GLN A 90 15.97 13.50 0.24
N SER A 91 15.99 12.46 1.08
CA SER A 91 17.22 11.74 1.44
C SER A 91 17.15 10.26 1.08
N THR A 92 18.28 9.68 0.65
CA THR A 92 18.38 8.26 0.33
C THR A 92 19.03 7.48 1.48
N GLN A 93 18.43 6.35 1.86
CA GLN A 93 19.00 5.37 2.78
C GLN A 93 19.17 4.02 2.06
N THR A 94 20.24 3.30 2.34
CA THR A 94 20.54 2.00 1.71
C THR A 94 20.78 0.93 2.77
N THR A 95 20.11 -0.21 2.65
CA THR A 95 20.43 -1.39 3.47
C THR A 95 21.50 -2.24 2.78
N ALA A 96 22.67 -2.30 3.41
CA ALA A 96 23.95 -2.92 3.03
C ALA A 96 24.73 -2.30 1.83
N ILE A 97 25.88 -1.69 2.16
CA ILE A 97 26.92 -0.99 1.36
C ILE A 97 26.63 0.47 0.97
N ALA A 98 27.65 1.33 1.15
CA ALA A 98 27.69 2.76 0.86
C ALA A 98 27.47 3.09 -0.63
N PRO A 99 26.85 4.24 -0.96
CA PRO A 99 26.44 4.56 -2.33
C PRO A 99 27.62 4.59 -3.30
N THR A 100 27.50 3.88 -4.42
CA THR A 100 28.45 4.01 -5.54
C THR A 100 28.19 5.34 -6.22
N LYS A 101 29.22 6.18 -6.37
CA LYS A 101 29.10 7.48 -7.06
C LYS A 101 28.65 7.27 -8.50
N GLY A 102 27.42 7.71 -8.78
CA GLY A 102 26.74 7.72 -10.07
C GLY A 102 25.36 8.35 -9.84
N GLN A 103 24.78 8.97 -10.87
CA GLN A 103 23.51 9.69 -10.74
C GLN A 103 22.47 8.83 -10.04
N VAL A 104 21.79 9.44 -9.07
CA VAL A 104 20.65 8.90 -8.32
C VAL A 104 19.52 8.65 -9.30
N ALA A 105 19.59 7.58 -10.09
CA ALA A 105 18.46 7.10 -10.85
C ALA A 105 17.33 6.93 -9.83
N GLU A 106 16.21 7.61 -10.05
CA GLU A 106 15.08 7.71 -9.12
C GLU A 106 14.83 6.37 -8.43
N ALA A 107 15.18 6.26 -7.15
CA ALA A 107 15.18 4.95 -6.49
C ALA A 107 13.79 4.29 -6.64
N THR A 108 13.77 3.03 -7.01
CA THR A 108 12.51 2.30 -7.23
C THR A 108 11.65 2.29 -5.96
N ILE A 109 12.27 2.32 -4.77
CA ILE A 109 11.56 2.38 -3.49
C ILE A 109 11.44 3.83 -3.00
N GLN A 110 10.22 4.34 -3.07
CA GLN A 110 9.80 5.68 -2.64
C GLN A 110 9.11 5.58 -1.28
N VAL A 111 9.75 6.07 -0.23
CA VAL A 111 9.10 6.26 1.07
C VAL A 111 8.20 7.49 0.95
N THR A 112 6.90 7.30 1.20
CA THR A 112 5.90 8.34 1.05
C THR A 112 4.99 8.45 2.29
N PRO A 113 4.70 9.67 2.77
CA PRO A 113 3.69 9.88 3.80
C PRO A 113 2.29 9.52 3.30
N TRP A 114 2.06 9.41 1.99
CA TRP A 114 0.76 9.06 1.42
C TRP A 114 0.30 7.63 1.75
N LEU A 115 1.23 6.75 2.13
CA LEU A 115 0.92 5.39 2.61
C LEU A 115 1.01 5.25 4.13
N GLN A 116 1.17 6.33 4.88
CA GLN A 116 1.00 6.27 6.34
C GLN A 116 -0.41 5.77 6.66
N GLU A 117 -0.56 4.96 7.71
CA GLU A 117 -1.88 4.53 8.15
C GLU A 117 -2.78 5.74 8.47
N TRP A 118 -4.09 5.53 8.44
CA TRP A 118 -5.05 6.51 8.94
C TRP A 118 -4.60 7.06 10.30
N ASP A 119 -4.54 8.37 10.47
CA ASP A 119 -4.25 8.97 11.78
C ASP A 119 -5.43 8.75 12.72
N TYR A 120 -5.26 7.83 13.67
CA TYR A 120 -6.30 7.47 14.62
C TYR A 120 -6.48 8.51 15.74
N GLY A 121 -5.61 9.52 15.83
CA GLY A 121 -5.71 10.59 16.83
C GLY A 121 -5.88 10.04 18.24
N GLU A 122 -6.98 10.41 18.90
CA GLU A 122 -7.32 9.95 20.26
C GLU A 122 -7.49 8.42 20.39
N TYR A 123 -7.64 7.69 19.28
CA TYR A 123 -7.86 6.24 19.28
C TYR A 123 -6.59 5.41 19.06
N GLU A 124 -5.42 6.06 18.94
CA GLU A 124 -4.15 5.35 18.83
C GLU A 124 -3.94 4.38 20.00
N GLY A 125 -3.58 3.13 19.69
CA GLY A 125 -3.32 2.07 20.67
C GLY A 125 -4.57 1.48 21.32
N MET A 126 -5.76 1.98 20.99
CA MET A 126 -7.03 1.44 21.47
C MET A 126 -7.50 0.26 20.61
N THR A 127 -8.19 -0.69 21.24
CA THR A 127 -8.97 -1.69 20.49
C THR A 127 -10.29 -1.08 20.01
N ILE A 128 -10.97 -1.72 19.05
CA ILE A 128 -12.31 -1.30 18.63
C ILE A 128 -13.31 -1.25 19.81
N SER A 129 -13.20 -2.21 20.73
CA SER A 129 -14.02 -2.27 21.94
C SER A 129 -13.76 -1.08 22.88
N ASP A 130 -12.50 -0.65 23.01
CA ASP A 130 -12.14 0.53 23.79
C ASP A 130 -12.70 1.80 23.16
N VAL A 131 -12.61 1.94 21.83
CA VAL A 131 -13.17 3.08 21.11
C VAL A 131 -14.68 3.18 21.32
N HIS A 132 -15.41 2.09 21.12
CA HIS A 132 -16.86 2.05 21.37
C HIS A 132 -17.20 2.40 22.83
N ARG A 133 -16.42 1.87 23.79
CA ARG A 133 -16.62 2.17 25.21
C ARG A 133 -16.45 3.66 25.52
N VAL A 134 -15.36 4.27 25.05
CA VAL A 134 -15.07 5.69 25.31
C VAL A 134 -16.12 6.59 24.64
N ARG A 135 -16.48 6.30 23.40
CA ARG A 135 -17.50 7.07 22.67
C ARG A 135 -18.88 6.97 23.32
N ASN A 136 -19.28 5.78 23.76
CA ASN A 136 -20.52 5.58 24.52
C ASN A 136 -20.52 6.36 25.84
N GLN A 137 -19.39 6.40 26.56
CA GLN A 137 -19.26 7.18 27.81
C GLN A 137 -19.37 8.69 27.57
N GLN A 138 -18.99 9.16 26.39
CA GLN A 138 -19.17 10.55 25.96
C GLN A 138 -20.59 10.84 25.44
N GLY A 139 -21.48 9.83 25.44
CA GLY A 139 -22.85 9.96 24.93
C GLY A 139 -22.94 10.08 23.42
N LEU A 140 -21.90 9.65 22.69
CA LEU A 140 -21.88 9.58 21.22
C LEU A 140 -22.55 8.29 20.73
N ASP A 141 -22.71 8.16 19.41
CA ASP A 141 -23.14 6.95 18.70
C ASP A 141 -24.53 6.40 19.08
N LYS A 142 -25.43 7.27 19.57
CA LYS A 142 -26.79 6.89 19.99
C LYS A 142 -27.66 6.40 18.84
N ASP A 143 -27.57 7.07 17.69
CA ASP A 143 -28.43 6.78 16.52
C ASP A 143 -27.79 5.78 15.55
N ARG A 144 -26.45 5.76 15.50
CA ARG A 144 -25.64 4.89 14.63
C ARG A 144 -24.30 4.62 15.29
N GLN A 145 -23.81 3.39 15.21
CA GLN A 145 -22.44 3.08 15.62
C GLN A 145 -21.42 3.86 14.78
N TRP A 146 -20.35 4.29 15.44
CA TRP A 146 -19.20 4.91 14.78
C TRP A 146 -18.66 4.06 13.64
N SER A 147 -18.28 4.72 12.56
CA SER A 147 -17.49 4.12 11.49
C SER A 147 -16.35 5.04 11.13
N ILE A 148 -15.11 4.54 11.21
CA ILE A 148 -13.94 5.31 10.77
C ILE A 148 -14.09 5.87 9.35
N TRP A 149 -14.72 5.10 8.45
CA TRP A 149 -14.94 5.46 7.06
C TRP A 149 -15.89 6.65 6.88
N GLU A 150 -16.81 6.85 7.81
CA GLU A 150 -17.81 7.93 7.78
C GLU A 150 -17.40 9.10 8.67
N ASP A 151 -16.95 8.81 9.88
CA ASP A 151 -16.76 9.77 10.96
C ASP A 151 -15.30 10.19 11.16
N GLY A 152 -14.35 9.36 10.70
CA GLY A 152 -12.92 9.55 10.99
C GLY A 152 -12.60 9.37 12.48
N CYS A 153 -11.51 9.99 12.92
CA CYS A 153 -11.03 9.94 14.29
C CYS A 153 -10.85 11.35 14.87
N PRO A 154 -11.37 11.66 16.08
CA PRO A 154 -11.08 12.90 16.78
C PRO A 154 -9.58 13.08 16.99
N GLY A 155 -9.08 14.30 16.75
CA GLY A 155 -7.65 14.61 16.82
C GLY A 155 -6.79 13.92 15.75
N GLY A 156 -7.39 13.18 14.82
CA GLY A 156 -6.72 12.48 13.73
C GLY A 156 -7.27 12.89 12.35
N GLU A 157 -7.24 11.97 11.39
CA GLU A 157 -7.67 12.24 10.02
C GLU A 157 -9.18 12.03 9.82
N SER A 158 -9.79 12.91 9.04
CA SER A 158 -11.13 12.71 8.46
C SER A 158 -11.07 11.83 7.20
N PRO A 159 -12.18 11.18 6.80
CA PRO A 159 -12.22 10.43 5.54
C PRO A 159 -11.88 11.25 4.30
N GLN A 160 -12.17 12.55 4.32
CA GLN A 160 -11.84 13.44 3.21
C GLN A 160 -10.32 13.64 3.09
N GLN A 161 -9.62 13.91 4.20
CA GLN A 161 -8.17 14.05 4.20
C GLN A 161 -7.46 12.79 3.71
N VAL A 162 -7.94 11.60 4.13
CA VAL A 162 -7.42 10.32 3.64
C VAL A 162 -7.71 10.15 2.15
N SER A 163 -8.92 10.51 1.68
CA SER A 163 -9.27 10.45 0.26
C SER A 163 -8.36 11.35 -0.58
N ASP A 164 -8.17 12.61 -0.18
CA ASP A 164 -7.34 13.57 -0.91
C ASP A 164 -5.88 13.08 -1.00
N ARG A 165 -5.35 12.53 0.10
CA ARG A 165 -4.00 11.95 0.16
C ARG A 165 -3.85 10.74 -0.76
N LEU A 166 -4.83 9.84 -0.78
CA LEU A 166 -4.83 8.67 -1.63
C LEU A 166 -5.02 9.02 -3.10
N ASP A 167 -5.85 10.02 -3.42
CA ASP A 167 -6.10 10.47 -4.79
C ASP A 167 -4.81 11.09 -5.39
N ASN A 168 -4.01 11.80 -4.60
CA ASN A 168 -2.67 12.25 -5.00
C ASN A 168 -1.74 11.07 -5.33
N LEU A 169 -1.72 10.02 -4.49
CA LEU A 169 -0.94 8.82 -4.76
C LEU A 169 -1.42 8.10 -6.02
N ILE A 170 -2.73 7.98 -6.22
CA ILE A 170 -3.32 7.36 -7.41
C ILE A 170 -2.92 8.13 -8.66
N HIS A 171 -2.96 9.46 -8.64
CA HIS A 171 -2.52 10.29 -9.74
C HIS A 171 -1.05 10.01 -10.12
N GLU A 172 -0.18 9.91 -9.12
CA GLU A 172 1.24 9.59 -9.35
C GLU A 172 1.45 8.17 -9.88
N ILE A 173 0.77 7.17 -9.30
CA ILE A 173 0.80 5.78 -9.77
C ILE A 173 0.37 5.71 -11.24
N ARG A 174 -0.70 6.41 -11.61
CA ARG A 174 -1.17 6.48 -13.01
C ARG A 174 -0.11 7.13 -13.90
N SER A 175 0.51 8.22 -13.48
CA SER A 175 1.59 8.87 -14.25
C SER A 175 2.79 7.95 -14.46
N VAL A 176 3.16 7.12 -13.48
CA VAL A 176 4.24 6.12 -13.61
C VAL A 176 3.85 5.01 -14.59
N ILE A 177 2.60 4.57 -14.57
CA ILE A 177 2.10 3.55 -15.51
C ILE A 177 2.01 4.14 -16.93
N GLU A 178 1.52 5.38 -17.07
CA GLU A 178 1.38 6.06 -18.36
C GLU A 178 2.75 6.38 -18.99
N SER A 179 3.78 6.69 -18.20
CA SER A 179 5.13 6.95 -18.71
C SER A 179 5.82 5.71 -19.30
N THR A 180 5.31 4.51 -18.97
CA THR A 180 5.77 3.23 -19.51
C THR A 180 4.76 2.61 -20.50
N ALA A 181 3.67 3.32 -20.82
CA ALA A 181 2.62 2.86 -21.71
C ALA A 181 2.91 3.16 -23.20
N ALA A 182 2.30 2.37 -24.09
CA ALA A 182 2.36 2.58 -25.54
C ALA A 182 0.99 3.02 -26.07
N SER A 183 0.98 3.97 -27.02
CA SER A 183 -0.25 4.39 -27.70
C SER A 183 -0.57 3.49 -28.88
N TRP A 184 -1.82 3.00 -28.97
CA TRP A 184 -2.30 2.19 -30.09
C TRP A 184 -3.13 3.01 -31.10
N PRO A 185 -3.23 2.60 -32.38
CA PRO A 185 -4.10 3.22 -33.37
C PRO A 185 -5.56 3.23 -32.88
N GLY A 186 -6.23 4.38 -32.92
CA GLY A 186 -7.60 4.55 -32.40
C GLY A 186 -7.69 5.30 -31.06
N GLY A 187 -6.56 5.76 -30.50
CA GLY A 187 -6.53 6.61 -29.30
C GLY A 187 -6.63 5.86 -27.98
N GLN A 188 -6.57 4.53 -28.01
CA GLN A 188 -6.46 3.69 -26.82
C GLN A 188 -5.01 3.71 -26.32
N VAL A 189 -4.83 4.09 -25.06
CA VAL A 189 -3.53 3.98 -24.38
C VAL A 189 -3.52 2.64 -23.68
N VAL A 190 -2.58 1.77 -24.04
CA VAL A 190 -2.48 0.44 -23.46
C VAL A 190 -1.15 0.30 -22.71
N ALA A 191 -1.20 -0.31 -21.53
CA ALA A 191 -0.01 -0.58 -20.70
C ALA A 191 0.85 -1.75 -21.23
N HIS A 192 0.98 -1.88 -22.57
CA HIS A 192 1.71 -2.97 -23.22
C HIS A 192 3.00 -2.45 -23.86
N ALA A 193 4.07 -2.37 -23.08
CA ALA A 193 5.42 -2.63 -23.58
C ALA A 193 5.87 -3.95 -22.94
N ALA A 194 5.95 -5.03 -23.72
CA ALA A 194 6.19 -6.38 -23.19
C ALA A 194 7.54 -6.54 -22.49
N GLU A 195 8.48 -5.64 -22.75
CA GLU A 195 9.86 -5.70 -22.28
C GLU A 195 10.17 -4.70 -21.15
N GLU A 196 9.28 -3.74 -20.85
CA GLU A 196 9.52 -2.71 -19.83
C GLU A 196 8.88 -3.05 -18.47
N PRO A 197 9.53 -2.68 -17.35
CA PRO A 197 8.91 -2.70 -16.03
C PRO A 197 7.68 -1.78 -16.00
N ARG A 198 6.58 -2.25 -15.41
CA ARG A 198 5.26 -1.61 -15.49
C ARG A 198 4.41 -1.75 -14.23
N ASP A 199 4.75 -2.70 -13.36
CA ASP A 199 3.99 -2.95 -12.15
C ASP A 199 4.42 -2.02 -11.02
N VAL A 200 3.45 -1.64 -10.20
CA VAL A 200 3.66 -0.84 -9.01
C VAL A 200 3.39 -1.70 -7.78
N VAL A 201 4.19 -1.53 -6.73
CA VAL A 201 3.94 -2.14 -5.41
C VAL A 201 3.71 -1.06 -4.38
N CYS A 202 2.66 -1.18 -3.58
CA CYS A 202 2.37 -0.31 -2.45
C CYS A 202 2.41 -1.12 -1.16
N ILE A 203 3.36 -0.82 -0.27
CA ILE A 203 3.53 -1.47 1.02
C ILE A 203 3.09 -0.51 2.13
N GLY A 204 2.09 -0.92 2.88
CA GLY A 204 1.39 -0.04 3.82
C GLY A 204 0.67 -0.80 4.92
N HIS A 205 -0.46 -0.24 5.34
CA HIS A 205 -1.22 -0.68 6.52
C HIS A 205 -2.65 -1.07 6.13
N GLY A 206 -3.44 -1.52 7.09
CA GLY A 206 -4.75 -2.12 6.82
C GLY A 206 -5.75 -1.12 6.24
N HIS A 207 -6.04 -0.03 6.95
CA HIS A 207 -7.07 0.91 6.53
C HIS A 207 -6.63 1.71 5.30
N ILE A 208 -5.38 2.19 5.26
CA ILE A 208 -4.90 2.99 4.14
C ILE A 208 -4.88 2.21 2.82
N LEU A 209 -4.53 0.92 2.82
CA LEU A 209 -4.52 0.12 1.59
C LEU A 209 -5.93 -0.33 1.17
N ALA A 210 -6.82 -0.61 2.13
CA ALA A 210 -8.23 -0.82 1.82
C ALA A 210 -8.86 0.46 1.22
N GLY A 211 -8.53 1.63 1.78
CA GLY A 211 -8.92 2.92 1.23
C GLY A 211 -8.35 3.12 -0.18
N LEU A 212 -7.08 2.82 -0.41
CA LEU A 212 -6.44 2.92 -1.72
C LEU A 212 -7.16 2.05 -2.76
N ALA A 213 -7.54 0.82 -2.42
CA ALA A 213 -8.30 -0.05 -3.32
C ALA A 213 -9.69 0.51 -3.66
N LEU A 214 -10.41 1.07 -2.68
CA LEU A 214 -11.70 1.74 -2.92
C LEU A 214 -11.55 2.95 -3.84
N ARG A 215 -10.61 3.85 -3.52
CA ARG A 215 -10.34 5.06 -4.32
C ARG A 215 -9.87 4.71 -5.73
N TRP A 216 -9.04 3.68 -5.88
CA TRP A 216 -8.62 3.17 -7.19
C TRP A 216 -9.81 2.78 -8.06
N ALA A 217 -10.79 2.05 -7.51
CA ALA A 217 -12.02 1.67 -8.20
C ALA A 217 -13.04 2.82 -8.36
N GLY A 218 -12.63 4.08 -8.16
CA GLY A 218 -13.49 5.26 -8.26
C GLY A 218 -14.54 5.37 -7.16
N GLN A 219 -14.44 4.58 -6.09
CA GLN A 219 -15.43 4.58 -5.02
C GLN A 219 -15.06 5.56 -3.89
N PRO A 220 -16.03 6.28 -3.29
CA PRO A 220 -15.77 7.03 -2.07
C PRO A 220 -15.48 6.08 -0.90
N LEU A 221 -14.71 6.54 0.09
CA LEU A 221 -14.51 5.78 1.34
C LEU A 221 -15.85 5.55 2.08
N ARG A 222 -16.80 6.48 1.90
CA ARG A 222 -18.17 6.44 2.45
C ARG A 222 -19.16 5.71 1.53
N ASN A 223 -18.82 4.51 1.05
CA ASN A 223 -19.67 3.73 0.14
C ASN A 223 -20.35 2.50 0.77
N GLY A 224 -20.15 2.27 2.07
CA GLY A 224 -20.68 1.09 2.78
C GLY A 224 -19.93 -0.23 2.54
N MET A 225 -19.02 -0.30 1.57
CA MET A 225 -18.18 -1.47 1.33
C MET A 225 -16.99 -1.51 2.30
N ARG A 226 -16.57 -2.71 2.72
CA ARG A 226 -15.43 -2.91 3.61
C ARG A 226 -14.49 -3.92 2.97
N LEU A 227 -13.26 -3.47 2.69
CA LEU A 227 -12.19 -4.33 2.22
C LEU A 227 -11.30 -4.65 3.41
N LEU A 228 -10.98 -5.93 3.56
CA LEU A 228 -10.15 -6.43 4.64
C LEU A 228 -8.86 -6.95 4.05
N MET A 229 -7.75 -6.70 4.74
CA MET A 229 -6.47 -7.25 4.36
C MET A 229 -5.72 -7.66 5.61
N GLU A 230 -5.41 -8.94 5.73
CA GLU A 230 -4.70 -9.50 6.88
C GLU A 230 -3.21 -9.11 6.83
N PRO A 231 -2.50 -9.09 7.98
CA PRO A 231 -1.06 -8.86 8.01
C PRO A 231 -0.32 -9.80 7.04
N GLY A 232 0.65 -9.28 6.29
CA GLY A 232 1.34 -10.02 5.22
C GLY A 232 0.50 -10.30 3.96
N GLY A 233 -0.79 -9.93 3.94
CA GLY A 233 -1.67 -10.15 2.79
C GLY A 233 -1.28 -9.35 1.55
N VAL A 234 -1.59 -9.91 0.38
CA VAL A 234 -1.35 -9.31 -0.94
C VAL A 234 -2.67 -9.17 -1.70
N ALA A 235 -3.00 -7.96 -2.15
CA ALA A 235 -4.11 -7.68 -3.05
C ALA A 235 -3.59 -7.17 -4.40
N VAL A 236 -4.41 -7.31 -5.45
CA VAL A 236 -4.05 -6.92 -6.82
C VAL A 236 -5.10 -5.97 -7.38
N LEU A 237 -4.64 -4.81 -7.83
CA LEU A 237 -5.41 -3.88 -8.64
C LEU A 237 -4.87 -3.88 -10.07
N GLY A 238 -5.68 -3.39 -10.99
CA GLY A 238 -5.33 -3.27 -12.40
C GLY A 238 -6.41 -2.52 -13.14
N PHE A 239 -6.72 -2.99 -14.34
CA PHE A 239 -7.62 -2.31 -15.27
C PHE A 239 -8.53 -3.30 -15.98
N GLU A 240 -9.76 -2.88 -16.28
CA GLU A 240 -10.69 -3.65 -17.09
C GLU A 240 -10.26 -3.60 -18.56
N HIS A 241 -10.17 -4.75 -19.22
CA HIS A 241 -9.79 -4.88 -20.64
C HIS A 241 -8.48 -4.15 -21.02
N ASP A 242 -7.52 -4.05 -20.09
CA ASP A 242 -6.25 -3.32 -20.24
C ASP A 242 -6.42 -1.81 -20.58
N ASP A 243 -7.60 -1.22 -20.34
CA ASP A 243 -7.85 0.21 -20.52
C ASP A 243 -7.45 0.99 -19.26
N LEU A 244 -6.41 1.82 -19.36
CA LEU A 244 -5.95 2.66 -18.26
C LEU A 244 -7.02 3.60 -17.69
N LYS A 245 -8.11 3.85 -18.43
CA LYS A 245 -9.24 4.67 -17.98
C LYS A 245 -10.26 3.89 -17.14
N GLN A 246 -10.16 2.56 -17.07
CA GLN A 246 -11.09 1.68 -16.37
C GLN A 246 -10.38 0.94 -15.21
N PRO A 247 -10.06 1.62 -14.09
CA PRO A 247 -9.38 0.98 -12.97
C PRO A 247 -10.28 -0.08 -12.30
N ALA A 248 -9.68 -1.21 -11.93
CA ALA A 248 -10.38 -2.37 -11.40
C ALA A 248 -9.64 -3.04 -10.24
N ILE A 249 -10.38 -3.77 -9.41
CA ILE A 249 -9.85 -4.68 -8.38
C ILE A 249 -9.89 -6.10 -8.96
N LEU A 250 -8.75 -6.79 -8.98
CA LEU A 250 -8.67 -8.16 -9.47
C LEU A 250 -9.01 -9.12 -8.32
N LEU A 251 -10.23 -9.66 -8.33
CA LEU A 251 -10.71 -10.60 -7.30
C LEU A 251 -10.12 -12.01 -7.42
N GLY A 252 -9.72 -12.40 -8.63
CA GLY A 252 -9.16 -13.71 -8.89
C GLY A 252 -8.23 -13.66 -10.08
N ARG A 253 -7.12 -14.40 -9.98
CA ARG A 253 -6.17 -14.51 -11.07
C ARG A 253 -5.75 -15.96 -11.27
N ARG A 254 -5.69 -16.37 -12.54
CA ARG A 254 -5.06 -17.61 -12.93
C ARG A 254 -3.55 -17.49 -12.73
N LEU A 255 -2.98 -18.34 -11.87
CA LEU A 255 -1.53 -18.53 -11.82
C LEU A 255 -1.09 -19.08 -13.18
N LEU A 256 -0.16 -18.39 -13.83
CA LEU A 256 0.43 -18.86 -15.07
C LEU A 256 1.23 -20.13 -14.75
N ARG A 257 1.01 -21.20 -15.53
CA ARG A 257 1.81 -22.42 -15.48
C ARG A 257 2.99 -22.26 -16.41
#